data_AF-A0A1S9RLR3-F1
#
_entry.id   AF-A0A1S9RLR3-F1
#
_cell.length_a   1.000
_cell.length_b   1.000
_cell.length_c   1.000
_cell.angle_alpha   90.00
_cell.angle_beta   90.00
_cell.angle_gamma   90.00
#
_symmetry.space_group_name_H-M   'P 1'
#
loop_
_entity.id
_entity.type
_entity.pdbx_description
1 polymer ?
#
loop_
_entity_poly.entity_id
_entity_poly.type
_entity_poly.pdbx_seq_one_letter_code
_entity_poly.pdbx_strand_id
1 'polypeptide(L)'
;MEPLRKTTHQYAHHDIPLECDVYDAINYTDDAPVFLFFHAGGLVGGNRSCVPPWLVQTCYGQKWPLISASYRLVPPIGGKELLEDVTAAYQFARKLGDIAERRVIVGGASAGLFMASLVPHHLQPAPLALFSISGIATFRHPFYHSSIQLTPTPIPTSDVERFFNGPLIVGSAPDYDPWTFHPAMLLPSSTAKNPDYVHPQPPAEKSTAEREIEIRDTLYDYYIYQNAFEGIVGEVDPGFDWALEKGEKWTAWPVTIFIQGDADVDVDKDVCVSAASKLGEKAKFFMAEGQPHLFEARSFLEEESPAMDVVRAAIAELKTVVSQA
;
A
#
# COMPACT_ATOMS: atom_id res chain seq x y z
N MET A 1 17.21 10.55 19.38
CA MET A 1 16.64 9.37 18.68
C MET A 1 17.78 8.76 17.88
N GLU A 2 17.92 7.44 17.86
CA GLU A 2 18.93 6.77 17.04
C GLU A 2 18.55 6.88 15.56
N PRO A 3 19.51 7.07 14.64
CA PRO A 3 19.19 7.36 13.24
C PRO A 3 18.36 6.25 12.60
N LEU A 4 17.38 6.67 11.80
CA LEU A 4 16.59 5.77 10.98
C LEU A 4 17.50 5.06 9.98
N ARG A 5 17.41 3.73 9.96
CA ARG A 5 18.15 2.87 9.04
C ARG A 5 17.15 2.28 8.04
N LYS A 6 17.63 2.04 6.83
CA LYS A 6 16.96 1.23 5.81
C LYS A 6 17.82 0.00 5.55
N THR A 7 17.24 -1.18 5.65
CA THR A 7 17.89 -2.45 5.28
C THR A 7 16.99 -3.21 4.32
N THR A 8 17.57 -3.91 3.34
CA THR A 8 16.80 -4.72 2.39
C THR A 8 16.97 -6.19 2.72
N HIS A 9 15.86 -6.92 2.72
CA HIS A 9 15.79 -8.34 3.05
C HIS A 9 15.00 -9.07 1.99
N GLN A 10 15.46 -10.25 1.60
CA GLN A 10 14.65 -11.16 0.80
C GLN A 10 13.71 -11.92 1.75
N TYR A 11 12.40 -11.82 1.54
CA TYR A 11 11.40 -12.52 2.36
C TYR A 11 10.82 -13.77 1.68
N ALA A 12 10.95 -13.88 0.35
CA ALA A 12 10.49 -15.04 -0.42
C ALA A 12 11.28 -15.24 -1.73
N HIS A 13 11.03 -16.37 -2.39
CA HIS A 13 11.53 -16.66 -3.73
C HIS A 13 10.47 -17.45 -4.52
N HIS A 14 9.93 -16.84 -5.57
CA HIS A 14 8.93 -17.45 -6.46
C HIS A 14 9.41 -17.25 -7.90
N ASP A 15 10.43 -18.02 -8.29
CA ASP A 15 11.26 -17.88 -9.51
C ASP A 15 12.10 -16.59 -9.60
N ILE A 16 11.63 -15.51 -8.96
CA ILE A 16 12.37 -14.27 -8.71
C ILE A 16 12.44 -14.00 -7.19
N PRO A 17 13.49 -13.30 -6.70
CA PRO A 17 13.55 -12.88 -5.31
C PRO A 17 12.47 -11.84 -5.02
N LEU A 18 11.77 -11.99 -3.90
CA LEU A 18 10.90 -10.94 -3.37
C LEU A 18 11.54 -10.31 -2.14
N GLU A 19 11.68 -9.00 -2.19
CA GLU A 19 12.40 -8.22 -1.21
C GLU A 19 11.49 -7.23 -0.49
N CYS A 20 11.86 -6.89 0.73
CA CYS A 20 11.26 -5.79 1.48
C CYS A 20 12.34 -4.86 2.01
N ASP A 21 12.01 -3.58 2.11
CA ASP A 21 12.81 -2.60 2.80
C ASP A 21 12.29 -2.44 4.23
N VAL A 22 13.17 -2.63 5.21
CA VAL A 22 12.88 -2.48 6.64
C VAL A 22 13.47 -1.16 7.12
N TYR A 23 12.59 -0.30 7.60
CA TYR A 23 12.89 0.99 8.23
C TYR A 23 12.76 0.85 9.74
N ASP A 24 13.89 1.00 10.45
CA ASP A 24 13.94 0.88 11.91
C ASP A 24 15.04 1.76 12.51
N ALA A 25 15.15 1.74 13.84
CA ALA A 25 16.32 2.29 14.54
C ALA A 25 16.73 1.36 15.68
N ILE A 26 17.92 1.57 16.22
CA ILE A 26 18.42 0.79 17.36
C ILE A 26 17.50 1.01 18.57
N ASN A 27 17.29 -0.05 19.37
CA ASN A 27 16.46 -0.06 20.59
C ASN A 27 14.95 -0.03 20.36
N TYR A 28 14.46 -0.52 19.21
CA TYR A 28 13.06 -0.92 19.12
C TYR A 28 12.86 -2.18 19.95
N THR A 29 11.79 -2.24 20.72
CA THR A 29 11.51 -3.35 21.62
C THR A 29 10.82 -4.49 20.88
N ASP A 30 11.00 -5.71 21.36
CA ASP A 30 10.48 -6.88 20.66
C ASP A 30 8.95 -7.01 20.68
N ASP A 31 8.31 -6.36 21.66
CA ASP A 31 6.86 -6.28 21.86
C ASP A 31 6.17 -5.21 21.00
N ALA A 32 6.95 -4.29 20.41
CA ALA A 32 6.43 -3.29 19.48
C ALA A 32 5.86 -3.98 18.24
N PRO A 33 4.65 -3.59 17.78
CA PRO A 33 4.14 -4.12 16.54
C PRO A 33 5.00 -3.65 15.36
N VAL A 34 4.99 -4.45 14.30
CA VAL A 34 5.57 -4.07 13.01
C VAL A 34 4.46 -3.56 12.09
N PHE A 35 4.76 -2.54 11.30
CA PHE A 35 3.87 -2.08 10.22
C PHE A 35 4.33 -2.73 8.91
N LEU A 36 3.51 -3.59 8.32
CA LEU A 36 3.71 -4.15 6.99
C LEU A 36 2.93 -3.31 5.97
N PHE A 37 3.66 -2.65 5.06
CA PHE A 37 3.14 -1.79 4.02
C PHE A 37 3.31 -2.41 2.63
N PHE A 38 2.25 -2.32 1.83
CA PHE A 38 2.26 -2.66 0.40
C PHE A 38 2.09 -1.41 -0.45
N HIS A 39 2.98 -1.26 -1.44
CA HIS A 39 3.03 -0.06 -2.29
C HIS A 39 1.85 0.04 -3.27
N ALA A 40 1.58 1.28 -3.71
CA ALA A 40 0.64 1.62 -4.79
C ALA A 40 1.13 1.14 -6.17
N GLY A 41 0.38 1.46 -7.24
CA GLY A 41 0.76 1.13 -8.62
C GLY A 41 -0.20 0.17 -9.33
N GLY A 42 -1.47 0.12 -8.93
CA GLY A 42 -2.51 -0.59 -9.69
C GLY A 42 -2.33 -2.11 -9.81
N LEU A 43 -1.47 -2.73 -8.99
CA LEU A 43 -0.93 -4.10 -9.15
C LEU A 43 -0.02 -4.31 -10.36
N VAL A 44 0.15 -3.30 -11.21
CA VAL A 44 0.86 -3.39 -12.49
C VAL A 44 2.22 -2.71 -12.46
N GLY A 45 2.46 -1.84 -11.47
CA GLY A 45 3.67 -1.04 -11.29
C GLY A 45 3.93 -0.69 -9.82
N GLY A 46 4.56 0.47 -9.60
CA GLY A 46 4.98 0.93 -8.26
C GLY A 46 6.30 0.33 -7.78
N ASN A 47 6.68 0.59 -6.52
CA ASN A 47 7.92 0.09 -5.92
C ASN A 47 7.85 0.15 -4.38
N ARG A 48 8.47 -0.82 -3.69
CA ARG A 48 8.64 -0.83 -2.23
C ARG A 48 9.39 0.38 -1.68
N SER A 49 10.22 1.06 -2.47
CA SER A 49 10.87 2.30 -2.00
C SER A 49 9.93 3.52 -2.01
N CYS A 50 8.76 3.42 -2.64
CA CYS A 50 7.75 4.48 -2.65
C CYS A 50 6.86 4.39 -1.41
N VAL A 51 7.38 4.88 -0.27
CA VAL A 51 6.69 4.88 1.02
C VAL A 51 6.41 6.31 1.46
N PRO A 52 5.20 6.67 1.91
CA PRO A 52 4.93 8.05 2.31
C PRO A 52 5.83 8.52 3.47
N PRO A 53 6.47 9.70 3.39
CA PRO A 53 7.35 10.19 4.46
C PRO A 53 6.64 10.24 5.82
N TRP A 54 5.39 10.70 5.86
CA TRP A 54 4.61 10.74 7.11
C TRP A 54 4.38 9.36 7.73
N LEU A 55 4.30 8.28 6.94
CA LEU A 55 4.14 6.92 7.45
C LEU A 55 5.44 6.46 8.10
N VAL A 56 6.58 6.75 7.46
CA VAL A 56 7.91 6.51 8.04
C VAL A 56 8.08 7.30 9.34
N GLN A 57 7.73 8.60 9.35
CA GLN A 57 7.78 9.43 10.57
C GLN A 57 6.90 8.87 11.69
N THR A 58 5.71 8.39 11.34
CA THR A 58 4.78 7.78 12.30
C THR A 58 5.39 6.54 12.93
N CYS A 59 5.84 5.58 12.10
CA CYS A 59 6.42 4.33 12.58
C CYS A 59 7.70 4.59 13.38
N TYR A 60 8.57 5.47 12.89
CA TYR A 60 9.79 5.86 13.58
C TYR A 60 9.51 6.51 14.94
N GLY A 61 8.57 7.45 15.00
CA GLY A 61 8.17 8.12 16.23
C GLY A 61 7.48 7.21 17.25
N GLN A 62 6.80 6.15 16.78
CA GLN A 62 6.19 5.13 17.64
C GLN A 62 7.11 3.95 17.95
N LYS A 63 8.32 3.91 17.38
CA LYS A 63 9.25 2.78 17.44
C LYS A 63 8.65 1.47 16.90
N TRP A 64 7.82 1.58 15.87
CA TRP A 64 7.32 0.45 15.11
C TRP A 64 8.27 0.23 13.93
N PRO A 65 8.90 -0.95 13.77
CA PRO A 65 9.58 -1.25 12.53
C PRO A 65 8.58 -1.16 11.37
N LEU A 66 8.99 -0.56 10.27
CA LEU A 66 8.17 -0.44 9.07
C LEU A 66 8.78 -1.31 7.97
N ILE A 67 8.04 -2.29 7.49
CA ILE A 67 8.40 -3.16 6.37
C ILE A 67 7.62 -2.68 5.17
N SER A 68 8.31 -2.28 4.10
CA SER A 68 7.71 -2.05 2.79
C SER A 68 8.03 -3.22 1.88
N ALA A 69 7.03 -4.02 1.53
CA ALA A 69 7.22 -5.23 0.74
C ALA A 69 6.99 -4.96 -0.76
N SER A 70 7.88 -5.46 -1.61
CA SER A 70 7.56 -5.67 -3.02
C SER A 70 6.53 -6.79 -3.17
N TYR A 71 5.94 -6.92 -4.34
CA TYR A 71 5.15 -8.09 -4.75
C TYR A 71 5.26 -8.25 -6.27
N ARG A 72 5.01 -9.44 -6.79
CA ARG A 72 5.01 -9.70 -8.23
C ARG A 72 3.91 -8.86 -8.88
N LEU A 73 4.19 -8.26 -10.03
CA LEU A 73 3.23 -7.40 -10.72
C LEU A 73 2.37 -8.20 -11.70
N VAL A 74 1.09 -7.88 -11.76
CA VAL A 74 0.16 -8.35 -12.80
C VAL A 74 0.47 -7.60 -14.08
N PRO A 75 0.44 -8.25 -15.27
CA PRO A 75 0.56 -9.69 -15.58
C PRO A 75 2.05 -10.14 -15.58
N PRO A 76 2.39 -11.45 -15.69
CA PRO A 76 1.54 -12.59 -16.08
C PRO A 76 0.82 -13.28 -14.92
N ILE A 77 1.03 -12.85 -13.69
CA ILE A 77 0.44 -13.49 -12.51
C ILE A 77 -1.00 -13.06 -12.25
N GLY A 78 -1.72 -13.80 -11.40
CA GLY A 78 -3.08 -13.48 -10.95
C GLY A 78 -3.21 -13.46 -9.43
N GLY A 79 -4.46 -13.56 -8.97
CA GLY A 79 -4.82 -13.46 -7.55
C GLY A 79 -4.10 -14.46 -6.64
N LYS A 80 -3.99 -15.74 -7.05
CA LYS A 80 -3.28 -16.77 -6.27
C LYS A 80 -1.83 -16.41 -5.97
N GLU A 81 -1.07 -16.01 -6.98
CA GLU A 81 0.34 -15.65 -6.81
C GLU A 81 0.49 -14.39 -5.95
N LEU A 82 -0.41 -13.40 -6.09
CA LEU A 82 -0.44 -12.24 -5.18
C LEU A 82 -0.70 -12.67 -3.73
N LEU A 83 -1.60 -13.64 -3.49
CA LEU A 83 -1.86 -14.16 -2.16
C LEU A 83 -0.65 -14.93 -1.59
N GLU A 84 0.10 -15.66 -2.41
CA GLU A 84 1.39 -16.26 -2.01
C GLU A 84 2.37 -15.19 -1.51
N ASP A 85 2.51 -14.10 -2.28
CA ASP A 85 3.42 -13.00 -1.96
C ASP A 85 3.02 -12.30 -0.65
N VAL A 86 1.72 -12.01 -0.47
CA VAL A 86 1.16 -11.44 0.77
C VAL A 86 1.38 -12.37 1.95
N THR A 87 1.17 -13.68 1.76
CA THR A 87 1.35 -14.68 2.81
C THR A 87 2.80 -14.70 3.29
N ALA A 88 3.76 -14.72 2.36
CA ALA A 88 5.17 -14.74 2.70
C ALA A 88 5.63 -13.43 3.37
N ALA A 89 5.18 -12.28 2.87
CA ALA A 89 5.48 -10.98 3.48
C ALA A 89 4.91 -10.86 4.90
N TYR A 90 3.69 -11.33 5.11
CA TYR A 90 3.05 -11.36 6.43
C TYR A 90 3.80 -12.29 7.42
N GLN A 91 4.19 -13.48 6.96
CA GLN A 91 4.98 -14.41 7.78
C GLN A 91 6.36 -13.84 8.14
N PHE A 92 7.01 -13.16 7.21
CA PHE A 92 8.27 -12.47 7.47
C PHE A 92 8.08 -11.37 8.51
N ALA A 93 7.06 -10.53 8.37
CA ALA A 93 6.75 -9.47 9.33
C ALA A 93 6.55 -10.02 10.75
N ARG A 94 5.82 -11.12 10.89
CA ARG A 94 5.59 -11.79 12.19
C ARG A 94 6.86 -12.35 12.83
N LYS A 95 7.94 -12.57 12.08
CA LYS A 95 9.20 -13.14 12.57
C LYS A 95 10.36 -12.15 12.58
N LEU A 96 10.10 -10.87 12.27
CA LEU A 96 11.15 -9.85 12.23
C LEU A 96 11.86 -9.73 13.58
N GLY A 97 13.18 -9.92 13.60
CA GLY A 97 14.02 -9.82 14.80
C GLY A 97 14.23 -11.13 15.58
N ASP A 98 14.08 -12.29 14.94
CA ASP A 98 14.27 -13.62 15.54
C ASP A 98 13.36 -13.93 16.75
N ILE A 99 12.20 -13.27 16.81
CA ILE A 99 11.22 -13.48 17.87
C ILE A 99 10.15 -14.50 17.45
N ALA A 100 9.50 -15.11 18.44
CA ALA A 100 8.53 -16.17 18.21
C ALA A 100 7.33 -15.70 17.37
N GLU A 101 6.65 -14.63 17.79
CA GLU A 101 5.53 -14.03 17.04
C GLU A 101 5.37 -12.53 17.34
N ARG A 102 5.55 -11.67 16.32
CA ARG A 102 5.28 -10.24 16.38
C ARG A 102 3.83 -9.94 15.99
N ARG A 103 3.23 -8.94 16.65
CA ARG A 103 1.96 -8.35 16.24
C ARG A 103 2.18 -7.46 15.01
N VAL A 104 1.26 -7.48 14.06
CA VAL A 104 1.43 -6.80 12.77
C VAL A 104 0.26 -5.84 12.54
N ILE A 105 0.58 -4.60 12.21
CA ILE A 105 -0.33 -3.66 11.54
C ILE A 105 -0.10 -3.87 10.04
N VAL A 106 -1.14 -4.02 9.24
CA VAL A 106 -1.00 -4.16 7.79
C VAL A 106 -1.66 -2.96 7.13
N GLY A 107 -1.03 -2.39 6.11
CA GLY A 107 -1.62 -1.30 5.35
C GLY A 107 -1.08 -1.23 3.95
N GLY A 108 -1.69 -0.37 3.14
CA GLY A 108 -1.27 -0.16 1.77
C GLY A 108 -1.91 1.06 1.15
N ALA A 109 -1.27 1.54 0.09
CA ALA A 109 -1.71 2.69 -0.68
C ALA A 109 -2.29 2.26 -2.03
N SER A 110 -3.41 2.86 -2.47
CA SER A 110 -4.05 2.49 -3.74
C SER A 110 -4.28 0.97 -3.81
N ALA A 111 -3.87 0.30 -4.90
CA ALA A 111 -3.91 -1.16 -5.03
C ALA A 111 -3.12 -1.92 -3.95
N GLY A 112 -2.17 -1.28 -3.26
CA GLY A 112 -1.51 -1.87 -2.10
C GLY A 112 -2.47 -2.17 -0.94
N LEU A 113 -3.59 -1.46 -0.81
CA LEU A 113 -4.62 -1.83 0.16
C LEU A 113 -5.25 -3.19 -0.17
N PHE A 114 -5.43 -3.50 -1.45
CA PHE A 114 -5.96 -4.80 -1.85
C PHE A 114 -5.02 -5.91 -1.37
N MET A 115 -3.71 -5.76 -1.58
CA MET A 115 -2.71 -6.68 -1.04
C MET A 115 -2.77 -6.79 0.49
N ALA A 116 -2.92 -5.66 1.17
CA ALA A 116 -3.06 -5.62 2.63
C ALA A 116 -4.33 -6.32 3.14
N SER A 117 -5.47 -6.18 2.44
CA SER A 117 -6.77 -6.73 2.85
C SER A 117 -6.84 -8.25 2.68
N LEU A 118 -6.01 -8.83 1.80
CA LEU A 118 -5.87 -10.28 1.68
C LEU A 118 -5.40 -10.93 2.99
N VAL A 119 -4.64 -10.23 3.83
CA VAL A 119 -4.19 -10.76 5.13
C VAL A 119 -5.39 -11.11 6.03
N PRO A 120 -6.23 -10.16 6.49
CA PRO A 120 -7.38 -10.51 7.34
C PRO A 120 -8.47 -11.31 6.62
N HIS A 121 -8.48 -11.37 5.28
CA HIS A 121 -9.41 -12.24 4.55
C HIS A 121 -9.02 -13.72 4.60
N HIS A 122 -7.73 -14.03 4.54
CA HIS A 122 -7.25 -15.39 4.27
C HIS A 122 -6.30 -15.96 5.32
N LEU A 123 -5.68 -15.11 6.14
CA LEU A 123 -4.58 -15.50 7.02
C LEU A 123 -4.96 -15.34 8.49
N GLN A 124 -4.28 -16.12 9.33
CA GLN A 124 -4.37 -16.04 10.79
C GLN A 124 -2.95 -16.05 11.40
N PRO A 125 -2.76 -15.41 12.57
CA PRO A 125 -3.74 -14.57 13.28
C PRO A 125 -4.09 -13.31 12.49
N ALA A 126 -5.22 -12.68 12.81
CA ALA A 126 -5.58 -11.39 12.21
C ALA A 126 -4.55 -10.30 12.60
N PRO A 127 -4.29 -9.31 11.73
CA PRO A 127 -3.46 -8.16 12.09
C PRO A 127 -4.14 -7.30 13.16
N LEU A 128 -3.40 -6.42 13.83
CA LEU A 128 -3.93 -5.49 14.83
C LEU A 128 -4.91 -4.48 14.20
N ALA A 129 -4.55 -4.00 13.02
CA ALA A 129 -5.31 -3.03 12.26
C ALA A 129 -5.06 -3.22 10.76
N LEU A 130 -6.03 -2.81 9.94
CA LEU A 130 -5.89 -2.65 8.50
C LEU A 130 -5.89 -1.14 8.18
N PHE A 131 -4.84 -0.63 7.55
CA PHE A 131 -4.68 0.81 7.30
C PHE A 131 -4.69 1.13 5.79
N SER A 132 -5.69 1.87 5.36
CA SER A 132 -5.94 2.23 3.96
C SER A 132 -5.52 3.67 3.66
N ILE A 133 -4.74 3.84 2.58
CA ILE A 133 -4.31 5.14 2.05
C ILE A 133 -4.80 5.27 0.61
N SER A 134 -5.88 6.04 0.37
CA SER A 134 -6.57 6.15 -0.93
C SER A 134 -6.72 4.80 -1.65
N GLY A 135 -7.17 3.78 -0.91
CA GLY A 135 -6.90 2.39 -1.26
C GLY A 135 -8.01 1.69 -2.04
N ILE A 136 -7.65 0.62 -2.73
CA ILE A 136 -8.61 -0.30 -3.37
C ILE A 136 -8.98 -1.37 -2.35
N ALA A 137 -10.11 -1.20 -1.67
CA ALA A 137 -10.54 -2.19 -0.67
C ALA A 137 -10.90 -3.53 -1.33
N THR A 138 -11.55 -3.47 -2.50
CA THR A 138 -11.98 -4.63 -3.29
C THR A 138 -12.11 -4.23 -4.75
N PHE A 139 -11.72 -5.13 -5.66
CA PHE A 139 -11.97 -5.02 -7.09
C PHE A 139 -13.38 -5.48 -7.48
N ARG A 140 -14.22 -5.94 -6.54
CA ARG A 140 -15.63 -6.27 -6.80
C ARG A 140 -16.57 -5.05 -6.85
N HIS A 141 -16.07 -3.86 -6.53
CA HIS A 141 -16.89 -2.64 -6.59
C HIS A 141 -17.28 -2.31 -8.04
N PRO A 142 -18.50 -1.80 -8.32
CA PRO A 142 -18.93 -1.44 -9.68
C PRO A 142 -17.96 -0.52 -10.43
N PHE A 143 -17.18 0.29 -9.72
CA PHE A 143 -16.09 1.09 -10.30
C PHE A 143 -15.18 0.29 -11.27
N TYR A 144 -14.94 -0.99 -10.99
CA TYR A 144 -14.09 -1.89 -11.79
C TYR A 144 -14.84 -2.79 -12.79
N HIS A 145 -16.17 -2.70 -12.85
CA HIS A 145 -17.05 -3.55 -13.69
C HIS A 145 -18.07 -2.79 -14.52
N SER A 146 -18.20 -1.48 -14.31
CA SER A 146 -19.13 -0.62 -15.01
C SER A 146 -18.45 0.65 -15.51
N SER A 147 -17.18 0.56 -15.91
CA SER A 147 -16.36 1.73 -16.20
C SER A 147 -16.85 2.49 -17.45
N ILE A 148 -17.68 3.49 -17.20
CA ILE A 148 -17.94 4.64 -18.08
C ILE A 148 -17.00 5.82 -17.78
N GLN A 149 -16.10 5.67 -16.79
CA GLN A 149 -15.07 6.64 -16.43
C GLN A 149 -13.71 6.11 -16.82
N LEU A 150 -13.30 6.33 -18.07
CA LEU A 150 -11.89 6.37 -18.46
C LEU A 150 -11.74 7.29 -19.66
N THR A 151 -10.50 7.73 -19.89
CA THR A 151 -9.99 8.60 -20.96
C THR A 151 -10.84 8.58 -22.24
N PRO A 152 -11.01 9.72 -22.96
CA PRO A 152 -11.82 9.76 -24.17
C PRO A 152 -11.36 8.79 -25.27
N THR A 153 -10.16 8.21 -25.16
CA THR A 153 -9.58 7.25 -26.11
C THR A 153 -9.12 5.97 -25.40
N PRO A 154 -9.69 4.81 -25.73
CA PRO A 154 -9.26 3.51 -25.21
C PRO A 154 -7.79 3.21 -25.54
N ILE A 155 -7.08 2.52 -24.63
CA ILE A 155 -5.72 2.02 -24.87
C ILE A 155 -5.79 0.78 -25.79
N PRO A 156 -5.16 0.79 -26.98
CA PRO A 156 -5.12 -0.36 -27.86
C PRO A 156 -4.44 -1.58 -27.21
N THR A 157 -4.99 -2.77 -27.43
CA THR A 157 -4.38 -4.01 -26.91
C THR A 157 -2.95 -4.22 -27.45
N SER A 158 -2.66 -3.80 -28.68
CA SER A 158 -1.31 -3.83 -29.27
C SER A 158 -0.25 -3.08 -28.44
N ASP A 159 -0.69 -2.08 -27.65
CA ASP A 159 0.22 -1.23 -26.90
C ASP A 159 0.66 -1.89 -25.59
N VAL A 160 -0.05 -2.93 -25.15
CA VAL A 160 0.15 -3.59 -23.85
C VAL A 160 0.28 -5.11 -23.92
N GLU A 161 -0.11 -5.76 -25.02
CA GLU A 161 -0.17 -7.23 -25.13
C GLU A 161 1.17 -7.93 -24.89
N ARG A 162 2.28 -7.24 -25.16
CA ARG A 162 3.63 -7.75 -24.90
C ARG A 162 3.89 -8.03 -23.41
N PHE A 163 3.16 -7.40 -22.50
CA PHE A 163 3.30 -7.63 -21.06
C PHE A 163 2.58 -8.89 -20.60
N PHE A 164 1.54 -9.35 -21.31
CA PHE A 164 0.68 -10.46 -20.86
C PHE A 164 1.43 -11.77 -20.67
N ASN A 165 2.44 -12.01 -21.52
CA ASN A 165 3.35 -13.15 -21.44
C ASN A 165 4.79 -12.71 -21.17
N GLY A 166 4.95 -11.53 -20.56
CA GLY A 166 6.25 -11.01 -20.17
C GLY A 166 6.88 -11.80 -19.00
N PRO A 167 8.13 -11.50 -18.66
CA PRO A 167 8.76 -12.11 -17.49
C PRO A 167 8.03 -11.73 -16.19
N LEU A 168 8.19 -12.54 -15.16
CA LEU A 168 7.84 -12.14 -13.79
C LEU A 168 8.70 -10.95 -13.38
N ILE A 169 8.06 -9.91 -12.84
CA ILE A 169 8.75 -8.72 -12.36
C ILE A 169 8.18 -8.27 -11.02
N VAL A 170 9.02 -7.55 -10.27
CA VAL A 170 8.61 -6.68 -9.16
C VAL A 170 8.83 -5.24 -9.57
N GLY A 171 8.13 -4.34 -8.91
CA GLY A 171 8.26 -2.91 -9.12
C GLY A 171 9.67 -2.36 -8.83
N SER A 172 10.10 -1.37 -9.61
CA SER A 172 11.34 -0.62 -9.40
C SER A 172 11.11 0.85 -9.71
N ALA A 173 11.77 1.75 -8.98
CA ALA A 173 11.74 3.18 -9.22
C ALA A 173 13.19 3.70 -9.20
N PRO A 174 13.54 4.64 -10.08
CA PRO A 174 14.84 5.30 -10.01
C PRO A 174 14.95 6.14 -8.73
N ASP A 175 16.18 6.36 -8.26
CA ASP A 175 16.43 7.14 -7.02
C ASP A 175 15.87 8.57 -7.07
N TYR A 176 15.73 9.14 -8.27
CA TYR A 176 15.17 10.46 -8.51
C TYR A 176 13.64 10.47 -8.63
N ASP A 177 12.98 9.30 -8.57
CA ASP A 177 11.52 9.21 -8.55
C ASP A 177 11.00 10.00 -7.34
N PRO A 178 10.11 10.98 -7.54
CA PRO A 178 9.66 11.89 -6.48
C PRO A 178 8.90 11.21 -5.33
N TRP A 179 8.48 9.96 -5.51
CA TRP A 179 7.78 9.14 -4.52
C TRP A 179 8.74 8.27 -3.71
N THR A 180 10.00 8.11 -4.15
CA THR A 180 11.00 7.31 -3.45
C THR A 180 11.37 7.96 -2.13
N PHE A 181 11.19 7.23 -1.03
CA PHE A 181 11.62 7.67 0.28
C PHE A 181 13.08 7.32 0.53
N HIS A 182 13.84 8.35 0.92
CA HIS A 182 15.23 8.23 1.33
C HIS A 182 15.34 8.56 2.82
N PRO A 183 16.01 7.75 3.67
CA PRO A 183 16.17 8.06 5.10
C PRO A 183 16.75 9.46 5.37
N ALA A 184 17.58 9.97 4.45
CA ALA A 184 18.15 11.31 4.51
C ALA A 184 17.11 12.45 4.38
N MET A 185 15.87 12.15 3.97
CA MET A 185 14.74 13.07 4.02
C MET A 185 14.35 13.46 5.45
N LEU A 186 14.79 12.71 6.46
CA LEU A 186 14.59 13.01 7.87
C LEU A 186 15.92 13.39 8.53
N LEU A 187 15.84 14.21 9.58
CA LEU A 187 17.01 14.54 10.39
C LEU A 187 17.54 13.29 11.13
N PRO A 188 18.86 13.07 11.23
CA PRO A 188 19.41 11.86 11.85
C PRO A 188 18.96 11.60 13.29
N SER A 189 18.61 12.63 14.06
CA SER A 189 18.27 12.51 15.48
C SER A 189 16.81 12.81 15.80
N SER A 190 15.93 12.94 14.80
CA SER A 190 14.53 13.34 14.94
C SER A 190 13.65 12.73 13.85
N THR A 191 12.33 12.72 14.05
CA THR A 191 11.37 12.39 12.98
C THR A 191 11.14 13.56 12.03
N ALA A 192 11.66 14.76 12.28
CA ALA A 192 11.40 15.93 11.45
C ALA A 192 12.06 15.81 10.05
N LYS A 193 11.43 16.41 9.04
CA LYS A 193 11.97 16.58 7.69
C LYS A 193 13.32 17.28 7.76
N ASN A 194 14.24 16.80 6.94
CA ASN A 194 15.54 17.41 6.74
C ASN A 194 15.41 18.56 5.72
N PRO A 195 15.54 19.83 6.12
CA PRO A 195 15.42 20.96 5.20
C PRO A 195 16.58 21.02 4.19
N ASP A 196 17.71 20.38 4.49
CA ASP A 196 18.90 20.36 3.64
C ASP A 196 18.89 19.22 2.62
N TYR A 197 17.92 18.29 2.71
CA TYR A 197 17.80 17.19 1.76
C TYR A 197 17.32 17.72 0.40
N VAL A 198 18.11 17.44 -0.64
CA VAL A 198 17.75 17.74 -2.02
C VAL A 198 17.45 16.43 -2.74
N HIS A 199 16.24 16.30 -3.26
CA HIS A 199 15.86 15.15 -4.04
C HIS A 199 16.71 15.06 -5.32
N PRO A 200 17.26 13.88 -5.67
CA PRO A 200 17.95 13.69 -6.94
C PRO A 200 17.07 14.14 -8.11
N GLN A 201 17.69 14.81 -9.08
CA GLN A 201 17.00 15.29 -10.28
C GLN A 201 16.97 14.20 -11.36
N PRO A 202 15.89 14.09 -12.14
CA PRO A 202 15.84 13.15 -13.25
C PRO A 202 16.87 13.51 -14.33
N PRO A 203 17.37 12.53 -15.10
CA PRO A 203 18.17 12.79 -16.28
C PRO A 203 17.34 13.53 -17.34
N ALA A 204 18.01 14.21 -18.28
CA ALA A 204 17.34 14.92 -19.37
C ALA A 204 16.52 13.99 -20.28
N GLU A 205 16.97 12.73 -20.43
CA GLU A 205 16.27 11.70 -21.20
C GLU A 205 16.10 10.44 -20.36
N LYS A 206 14.88 9.90 -20.37
CA LYS A 206 14.58 8.59 -19.77
C LYS A 206 15.16 7.47 -20.61
N SER A 207 15.76 6.50 -19.94
CA SER A 207 16.23 5.25 -20.51
C SER A 207 15.08 4.43 -21.13
N THR A 208 15.42 3.46 -21.96
CA THR A 208 14.43 2.53 -22.52
C THR A 208 13.67 1.77 -21.44
N ALA A 209 14.34 1.37 -20.36
CA ALA A 209 13.71 0.65 -19.26
C ALA A 209 12.67 1.51 -18.53
N GLU A 210 12.97 2.78 -18.29
CA GLU A 210 12.04 3.72 -17.64
C GLU A 210 10.81 3.98 -18.51
N ARG A 211 10.99 4.13 -19.83
CA ARG A 211 9.86 4.26 -20.76
C ARG A 211 9.00 2.99 -20.79
N GLU A 212 9.60 1.81 -20.70
CA GLU A 212 8.83 0.56 -20.61
C GLU A 212 8.00 0.46 -19.33
N ILE A 213 8.50 0.97 -18.19
CA ILE A 213 7.73 1.07 -16.94
C ILE A 213 6.52 1.99 -17.14
N GLU A 214 6.72 3.17 -17.75
CA GLU A 214 5.62 4.11 -18.01
C GLU A 214 4.53 3.50 -18.91
N ILE A 215 4.92 2.75 -19.93
CA ILE A 215 3.94 2.06 -20.79
C ILE A 215 3.25 0.94 -20.00
N ARG A 216 3.97 0.24 -19.13
CA ARG A 216 3.39 -0.79 -18.27
C ARG A 216 2.36 -0.22 -17.29
N ASP A 217 2.61 0.95 -16.71
CA ASP A 217 1.68 1.59 -15.76
C ASP A 217 0.30 1.85 -16.38
N THR A 218 0.23 2.04 -17.72
CA THR A 218 -1.05 2.16 -18.45
C THR A 218 -1.92 0.90 -18.41
N LEU A 219 -1.37 -0.26 -17.99
CA LEU A 219 -2.14 -1.49 -17.80
C LEU A 219 -3.28 -1.32 -16.78
N TYR A 220 -3.12 -0.44 -15.78
CA TYR A 220 -4.19 -0.18 -14.82
C TYR A 220 -5.44 0.36 -15.53
N ASP A 221 -5.28 1.44 -16.31
CA ASP A 221 -6.35 2.03 -17.10
C ASP A 221 -6.87 1.04 -18.16
N TYR A 222 -5.98 0.28 -18.80
CA TYR A 222 -6.39 -0.75 -19.75
C TYR A 222 -7.30 -1.82 -19.09
N TYR A 223 -6.96 -2.29 -17.89
CA TYR A 223 -7.75 -3.30 -17.19
C TYR A 223 -9.05 -2.76 -16.61
N ILE A 224 -9.09 -1.49 -16.17
CA ILE A 224 -10.35 -0.83 -15.83
C ILE A 224 -11.24 -0.77 -17.09
N TYR A 225 -10.71 -0.34 -18.24
CA TYR A 225 -11.47 -0.23 -19.49
C TYR A 225 -12.09 -1.57 -19.91
N GLN A 226 -11.32 -2.65 -19.73
CA GLN A 226 -11.73 -4.00 -20.11
C GLN A 226 -12.55 -4.71 -19.02
N ASN A 227 -12.83 -4.06 -17.88
CA ASN A 227 -13.43 -4.68 -16.69
C ASN A 227 -12.70 -5.99 -16.28
N ALA A 228 -11.38 -6.01 -16.42
CA ALA A 228 -10.59 -7.24 -16.38
C ALA A 228 -10.22 -7.69 -14.95
N PHE A 229 -10.27 -6.79 -13.97
CA PHE A 229 -9.76 -7.08 -12.63
C PHE A 229 -10.46 -8.24 -11.92
N GLU A 230 -11.78 -8.44 -12.11
CA GLU A 230 -12.44 -9.62 -11.51
C GLU A 230 -11.90 -10.93 -12.10
N GLY A 231 -11.56 -10.97 -13.38
CA GLY A 231 -10.91 -12.13 -14.00
C GLY A 231 -9.49 -12.36 -13.50
N ILE A 232 -8.79 -11.31 -13.07
CA ILE A 232 -7.39 -11.38 -12.62
C ILE A 232 -7.30 -11.77 -11.14
N VAL A 233 -8.06 -11.11 -10.26
CA VAL A 233 -7.92 -11.26 -8.80
C VAL A 233 -9.17 -11.77 -8.08
N GLY A 234 -10.29 -11.95 -8.79
CA GLY A 234 -11.59 -12.29 -8.19
C GLY A 234 -11.61 -13.60 -7.41
N GLU A 235 -10.69 -14.53 -7.68
CA GLU A 235 -10.55 -15.79 -6.94
C GLU A 235 -10.04 -15.61 -5.50
N VAL A 236 -9.31 -14.52 -5.21
CA VAL A 236 -8.83 -14.18 -3.86
C VAL A 236 -9.51 -12.95 -3.28
N ASP A 237 -10.37 -12.28 -4.05
CA ASP A 237 -11.16 -11.12 -3.59
C ASP A 237 -12.58 -11.53 -3.19
N PRO A 238 -12.86 -11.79 -1.89
CA PRO A 238 -14.21 -12.11 -1.43
C PRO A 238 -15.11 -10.86 -1.34
N GLY A 239 -14.60 -9.66 -1.57
CA GLY A 239 -15.28 -8.40 -1.28
C GLY A 239 -15.62 -8.24 0.21
N PHE A 240 -16.64 -7.42 0.49
CA PHE A 240 -17.05 -7.06 1.86
C PHE A 240 -18.50 -7.39 2.21
N ASP A 241 -19.27 -8.00 1.30
CA ASP A 241 -20.69 -8.27 1.55
C ASP A 241 -20.91 -9.25 2.72
N TRP A 242 -19.96 -10.16 2.94
CA TRP A 242 -19.94 -11.05 4.11
C TRP A 242 -19.99 -10.31 5.45
N ALA A 243 -19.54 -9.04 5.51
CA ALA A 243 -19.51 -8.26 6.74
C ALA A 243 -20.92 -7.85 7.23
N LEU A 244 -21.91 -7.83 6.33
CA LEU A 244 -23.30 -7.49 6.66
C LEU A 244 -23.93 -8.48 7.63
N GLU A 245 -23.47 -9.74 7.62
CA GLU A 245 -23.96 -10.79 8.51
C GLU A 245 -23.47 -10.64 9.96
N LYS A 246 -22.40 -9.85 10.18
CA LYS A 246 -21.77 -9.65 11.50
C LYS A 246 -21.43 -10.95 12.24
N GLY A 247 -21.05 -12.00 11.51
CA GLY A 247 -20.66 -13.31 12.05
C GLY A 247 -19.23 -13.34 12.61
N GLU A 248 -18.71 -14.56 12.84
CA GLU A 248 -17.38 -14.78 13.46
C GLU A 248 -16.24 -14.07 12.73
N LYS A 249 -16.24 -14.10 11.39
CA LYS A 249 -15.24 -13.40 10.57
C LYS A 249 -15.27 -11.89 10.83
N TRP A 250 -16.45 -11.31 11.03
CA TRP A 250 -16.60 -9.88 11.33
C TRP A 250 -16.13 -9.56 12.75
N THR A 251 -16.44 -10.41 13.73
CA THR A 251 -15.94 -10.26 15.09
C THR A 251 -14.40 -10.28 15.14
N ALA A 252 -13.78 -11.22 14.41
CA ALA A 252 -12.33 -11.34 14.29
C ALA A 252 -11.68 -10.30 13.36
N TRP A 253 -12.47 -9.55 12.58
CA TRP A 253 -11.95 -8.57 11.64
C TRP A 253 -11.24 -7.42 12.40
N PRO A 254 -10.06 -6.99 11.94
CA PRO A 254 -9.33 -5.87 12.55
C PRO A 254 -10.08 -4.55 12.38
N VAL A 255 -9.81 -3.59 13.26
CA VAL A 255 -10.25 -2.21 13.00
C VAL A 255 -9.58 -1.74 11.70
N THR A 256 -10.38 -1.23 10.77
CA THR A 256 -9.93 -0.76 9.47
C THR A 256 -10.04 0.76 9.41
N ILE A 257 -8.91 1.43 9.16
CA ILE A 257 -8.82 2.89 9.12
C ILE A 257 -8.63 3.32 7.66
N PHE A 258 -9.51 4.16 7.15
CA PHE A 258 -9.46 4.67 5.78
C PHE A 258 -9.09 6.15 5.77
N ILE A 259 -8.06 6.51 5.02
CA ILE A 259 -7.80 7.86 4.53
C ILE A 259 -8.18 7.89 3.05
N GLN A 260 -9.00 8.84 2.64
CA GLN A 260 -9.46 8.97 1.26
C GLN A 260 -9.64 10.44 0.88
N GLY A 261 -9.16 10.84 -0.29
CA GLY A 261 -9.52 12.11 -0.91
C GLY A 261 -10.85 11.97 -1.66
N ASP A 262 -11.74 12.98 -1.57
CA ASP A 262 -13.06 12.91 -2.20
C ASP A 262 -13.10 13.37 -3.67
N ALA A 263 -11.96 13.87 -4.18
CA ALA A 263 -11.71 14.21 -5.58
C ALA A 263 -10.74 13.22 -6.26
N ASP A 264 -10.61 12.02 -5.69
CA ASP A 264 -9.82 10.91 -6.23
C ASP A 264 -10.50 10.33 -7.48
N VAL A 265 -9.81 10.43 -8.62
CA VAL A 265 -10.29 9.97 -9.93
C VAL A 265 -9.71 8.61 -10.32
N ASP A 266 -8.64 8.16 -9.65
CA ASP A 266 -7.97 6.89 -9.95
C ASP A 266 -8.60 5.74 -9.16
N VAL A 267 -9.08 6.05 -7.95
CA VAL A 267 -9.88 5.16 -7.10
C VAL A 267 -11.06 5.97 -6.54
N ASP A 268 -12.24 5.79 -7.12
CA ASP A 268 -13.43 6.49 -6.62
C ASP A 268 -13.62 6.21 -5.12
N LYS A 269 -13.85 7.27 -4.35
CA LYS A 269 -14.04 7.21 -2.89
C LYS A 269 -15.09 6.18 -2.46
N ASP A 270 -16.10 5.93 -3.31
CA ASP A 270 -17.18 4.99 -3.04
C ASP A 270 -16.68 3.54 -2.91
N VAL A 271 -15.52 3.20 -3.49
CA VAL A 271 -14.85 1.90 -3.26
C VAL A 271 -14.58 1.70 -1.76
N CYS A 272 -13.98 2.70 -1.12
CA CYS A 272 -13.70 2.68 0.33
C CYS A 272 -14.97 2.89 1.16
N VAL A 273 -15.85 3.82 0.78
CA VAL A 273 -17.11 4.10 1.52
C VAL A 273 -18.01 2.85 1.56
N SER A 274 -18.11 2.12 0.44
CA SER A 274 -18.87 0.87 0.35
C SER A 274 -18.33 -0.19 1.31
N ALA A 275 -17.01 -0.42 1.32
CA ALA A 275 -16.37 -1.36 2.26
C ALA A 275 -16.58 -0.93 3.73
N ALA A 276 -16.35 0.35 4.04
CA ALA A 276 -16.52 0.89 5.39
C ALA A 276 -17.96 0.76 5.89
N SER A 277 -18.95 1.02 5.02
CA SER A 277 -20.37 0.90 5.37
C SER A 277 -20.76 -0.53 5.75
N LYS A 278 -20.20 -1.54 5.07
CA LYS A 278 -20.44 -2.96 5.33
C LYS A 278 -19.74 -3.44 6.60
N LEU A 279 -18.55 -2.91 6.87
CA LEU A 279 -17.80 -3.17 8.11
C LEU A 279 -18.45 -2.51 9.34
N GLY A 280 -19.16 -1.40 9.19
CA GLY A 280 -19.82 -0.70 10.29
C GLY A 280 -18.83 -0.22 11.35
N GLU A 281 -19.03 -0.59 12.62
CA GLU A 281 -18.17 -0.15 13.74
C GLU A 281 -16.70 -0.60 13.66
N LYS A 282 -16.40 -1.59 12.80
CA LYS A 282 -15.03 -2.00 12.50
C LYS A 282 -14.29 -1.02 11.59
N ALA A 283 -14.97 -0.04 10.98
CA ALA A 283 -14.38 0.94 10.10
C ALA A 283 -14.30 2.34 10.75
N LYS A 284 -13.19 3.03 10.50
CA LYS A 284 -12.95 4.43 10.85
C LYS A 284 -12.58 5.17 9.57
N PHE A 285 -13.34 6.19 9.21
CA PHE A 285 -13.21 6.84 7.91
C PHE A 285 -12.81 8.31 8.06
N PHE A 286 -11.75 8.70 7.36
CA PHE A 286 -11.16 10.03 7.38
C PHE A 286 -11.12 10.55 5.94
N MET A 287 -12.07 11.41 5.59
CA MET A 287 -12.20 12.00 4.25
C MET A 287 -11.46 13.34 4.19
N ALA A 288 -10.63 13.52 3.16
CA ALA A 288 -9.96 14.78 2.85
C ALA A 288 -10.68 15.48 1.68
N GLU A 289 -11.36 16.58 2.00
CA GLU A 289 -12.16 17.34 1.04
C GLU A 289 -11.28 18.01 -0.03
N GLY A 290 -11.71 17.88 -1.29
CA GLY A 290 -11.06 18.40 -2.49
C GLY A 290 -9.72 17.73 -2.82
N GLN A 291 -9.33 16.66 -2.13
CA GLN A 291 -8.02 16.04 -2.32
C GLN A 291 -8.04 14.95 -3.40
N PRO A 292 -7.01 14.88 -4.26
CA PRO A 292 -6.88 13.88 -5.31
C PRO A 292 -6.38 12.53 -4.76
N HIS A 293 -6.19 11.57 -5.67
CA HIS A 293 -5.52 10.31 -5.37
C HIS A 293 -4.15 10.54 -4.72
N LEU A 294 -3.86 9.84 -3.62
CA LEU A 294 -2.57 9.85 -2.92
C LEU A 294 -2.02 11.25 -2.62
N PHE A 295 -2.90 12.19 -2.25
CA PHE A 295 -2.57 13.59 -1.98
C PHE A 295 -1.45 13.78 -0.94
N GLU A 296 -1.33 12.83 -0.02
CA GLU A 296 -0.43 12.81 1.12
C GLU A 296 0.92 12.12 0.85
N ALA A 297 1.08 11.46 -0.28
CA ALA A 297 2.16 10.49 -0.47
C ALA A 297 3.58 11.07 -0.42
N ARG A 298 3.71 12.39 -0.54
CA ARG A 298 5.00 13.11 -0.45
C ARG A 298 5.08 14.06 0.75
N SER A 299 4.04 14.09 1.57
CA SER A 299 3.92 15.02 2.68
C SER A 299 4.54 14.47 3.96
N PHE A 300 4.90 15.41 4.83
CA PHE A 300 5.47 15.17 6.15
C PHE A 300 4.46 15.60 7.23
N LEU A 301 4.54 15.00 8.42
CA LEU A 301 3.59 15.21 9.52
C LEU A 301 3.53 16.66 10.03
N GLU A 302 4.61 17.42 9.89
CA GLU A 302 4.69 18.84 10.25
C GLU A 302 4.05 19.79 9.25
N GLU A 303 3.65 19.31 8.06
CA GLU A 303 3.00 20.17 7.07
C GLU A 303 1.61 20.58 7.55
N GLU A 304 1.41 21.88 7.76
CA GLU A 304 0.15 22.47 8.23
C GLU A 304 -0.80 22.69 7.05
N SER A 305 -1.64 21.69 6.78
CA SER A 305 -2.72 21.78 5.80
C SER A 305 -3.95 21.00 6.27
N PRO A 306 -5.17 21.37 5.82
CA PRO A 306 -6.37 20.60 6.11
C PRO A 306 -6.28 19.13 5.67
N ALA A 307 -5.60 18.88 4.55
CA ALA A 307 -5.36 17.53 4.04
C ALA A 307 -4.50 16.71 5.03
N MET A 308 -3.43 17.30 5.57
CA MET A 308 -2.59 16.61 6.55
C MET A 308 -3.21 16.54 7.96
N ASP A 309 -4.18 17.40 8.29
CA ASP A 309 -4.98 17.24 9.53
C ASP A 309 -5.79 15.94 9.51
N VAL A 310 -6.33 15.56 8.35
CA VAL A 310 -7.04 14.29 8.15
C VAL A 310 -6.10 13.11 8.36
N VAL A 311 -4.90 13.16 7.78
CA VAL A 311 -3.85 12.14 7.96
C VAL A 311 -3.45 12.01 9.43
N ARG A 312 -3.22 13.14 10.12
CA ARG A 312 -2.90 13.16 11.55
C ARG A 312 -4.02 12.57 12.42
N ALA A 313 -5.28 12.85 12.10
CA ALA A 313 -6.42 12.28 12.80
C ALA A 313 -6.52 10.76 12.63
N ALA A 314 -6.32 10.25 11.41
CA ALA A 314 -6.28 8.81 11.14
C ALA A 314 -5.14 8.10 11.88
N ILE A 315 -3.96 8.74 11.97
CA ILE A 315 -2.83 8.23 12.75
C ILE A 315 -3.14 8.20 14.25
N ALA A 316 -3.82 9.22 14.78
CA ALA A 316 -4.23 9.24 16.18
C ALA A 316 -5.18 8.07 16.50
N GLU A 317 -6.10 7.75 15.59
CA GLU A 317 -6.97 6.58 15.71
C GLU A 317 -6.16 5.28 15.65
N LEU A 318 -5.21 5.15 14.72
CA LEU A 318 -4.34 3.97 14.63
C LEU A 318 -3.57 3.74 15.93
N LYS A 319 -2.99 4.79 16.52
CA LYS A 319 -2.29 4.69 17.81
C LYS A 319 -3.22 4.24 18.93
N THR A 320 -4.45 4.74 18.93
CA THR A 320 -5.48 4.32 19.90
C THR A 320 -5.78 2.83 19.76
N VAL A 321 -6.04 2.34 18.55
CA VAL A 321 -6.27 0.92 18.26
C VAL A 321 -5.11 0.05 18.74
N VAL A 322 -3.88 0.44 18.40
CA VAL A 322 -2.67 -0.32 18.77
C VAL A 322 -2.46 -0.36 20.28
N SER A 323 -2.77 0.73 21.00
CA SER A 323 -2.62 0.78 22.46
C SER A 323 -3.65 -0.06 23.22
N GLN A 324 -4.78 -0.41 22.59
CA GLN A 324 -5.86 -1.20 23.18
C GLN A 324 -5.73 -2.70 22.92
N ALA A 325 -4.76 -3.10 22.08
CA ALA A 325 -4.56 -4.46 21.60
C ALA A 325 -3.39 -5.20 22.27
#